data_AF-A0A7L2QIW3-F1
#
_entry.id   AF-A0A7L2QIW3-F1
#
_cell.length_a   1.000
_cell.length_b   1.000
_cell.length_c   1.000
_cell.angle_alpha   90.00
_cell.angle_beta   90.00
_cell.angle_gamma   90.00
#
_symmetry.space_group_name_H-M   'P 1'
#
loop_
_entity.id
_entity.type
_entity.pdbx_description
1 polymer ?
#
loop_
_entity_poly.entity_id
_entity_poly.type
_entity_poly.pdbx_seq_one_letter_code
_entity_poly.pdbx_strand_id
1 'polypeptide(L)' 'LCSVMDFYPAAIQVRWLQGQQELSEHVVATDVVANGDWSYQLLVLLETPPRRGLSYTCQVEHVSLEQPLSRHW' A
#
# COMPACT_ATOMS: atom_id res chain seq x y z
N LEU A 1 -8.80 -1.44 -1.48
CA LEU A 1 -7.72 -2.30 -1.98
C LEU A 1 -6.63 -1.41 -2.56
N CYS A 2 -5.39 -1.55 -2.11
CA CYS A 2 -4.22 -0.88 -2.67
C CYS A 2 -3.37 -1.90 -3.42
N SER A 3 -3.25 -1.73 -4.74
CA SER A 3 -2.46 -2.62 -5.59
C SER A 3 -1.16 -1.92 -5.96
N VAL A 4 -0.03 -2.52 -5.58
CA VAL A 4 1.31 -2.02 -5.91
C VAL A 4 1.95 -3.02 -6.86
N MET A 5 2.23 -2.55 -8.07
CA MET A 5 2.65 -3.40 -9.20
C MET A 5 3.97 -2.89 -9.77
N ASP A 6 4.65 -3.77 -10.50
CA ASP A 6 5.81 -3.46 -11.35
C ASP A 6 6.95 -2.71 -10.62
N PHE A 7 7.20 -3.04 -9.35
CA PHE A 7 8.24 -2.40 -8.55
C PHE A 7 9.48 -3.28 -8.38
N TYR A 8 10.64 -2.64 -8.21
CA TYR A 8 11.92 -3.29 -7.93
C TYR A 8 12.86 -2.32 -7.21
N PRO A 9 13.60 -2.73 -6.16
CA PRO A 9 13.73 -4.08 -5.58
C PRO A 9 12.53 -4.52 -4.71
N ALA A 10 12.58 -5.74 -4.16
CA ALA A 10 11.47 -6.32 -3.39
C ALA A 10 11.16 -5.59 -2.07
N ALA A 11 12.16 -4.89 -1.49
CA ALA A 11 11.99 -4.20 -0.22
C ALA A 11 11.09 -2.97 -0.38
N ILE A 12 9.92 -3.00 0.27
CA ILE A 12 8.88 -1.99 0.15
C ILE A 12 8.14 -1.85 1.49
N GLN A 13 7.63 -0.66 1.77
CA GLN A 13 6.69 -0.42 2.87
C GLN A 13 5.40 0.17 2.33
N VAL A 14 4.28 -0.44 2.68
CA VAL A 14 2.94 0.01 2.29
C VAL A 14 2.07 0.09 3.53
N ARG A 15 1.43 1.24 3.72
CA ARG A 15 0.58 1.50 4.90
C ARG A 15 -0.75 2.12 4.52
N TRP A 16 -1.77 1.80 5.31
CA TRP A 16 -3.04 2.52 5.28
C TRP A 16 -3.04 3.60 6.35
N LEU A 17 -3.48 4.79 5.97
CA LEU A 17 -3.65 5.93 6.87
C LEU A 17 -5.13 6.32 6.90
N GLN A 18 -5.63 6.69 8.08
CA GLN A 18 -6.87 7.45 8.25
C GLN A 18 -6.49 8.88 8.62
N GLY A 19 -6.62 9.82 7.68
CA GLY A 19 -6.00 11.13 7.82
C GLY A 19 -4.47 11.00 7.91
N GLN A 20 -3.88 11.29 9.07
CA GLN A 20 -2.44 11.13 9.34
C GLN A 20 -2.11 9.92 10.24
N GLN A 21 -3.12 9.22 10.76
CA GLN A 21 -2.93 8.09 11.66
C GLN A 21 -2.75 6.80 10.86
N GLU A 22 -1.66 6.08 11.11
CA GLU A 22 -1.44 4.74 10.54
C GLU A 22 -2.41 3.73 11.14
N LEU A 23 -3.00 2.92 10.26
CA LEU A 23 -3.90 1.82 10.59
C LEU A 23 -3.13 0.50 10.52
N SER A 24 -3.17 -0.27 11.60
CA SER A 24 -2.66 -1.64 11.66
C SER A 24 -3.78 -2.68 11.78
N GLU A 25 -4.90 -2.31 12.40
CA GLU A 25 -6.07 -3.17 12.50
C GLU A 25 -6.76 -3.31 11.14
N HIS A 26 -7.26 -4.52 10.85
CA HIS A 26 -8.01 -4.83 9.62
C HIS A 26 -7.23 -4.55 8.33
N VAL A 27 -5.89 -4.49 8.39
CA VAL A 27 -5.02 -4.42 7.22
C VAL A 27 -4.49 -5.82 6.92
N VAL A 28 -4.73 -6.30 5.71
CA VAL A 28 -4.26 -7.61 5.24
C VAL A 28 -3.41 -7.38 4.00
N ALA A 29 -2.19 -7.90 4.01
CA ALA A 29 -1.27 -7.85 2.88
C ALA A 29 -1.04 -9.24 2.31
N THR A 30 -0.90 -9.35 0.99
CA THR A 30 -0.29 -10.53 0.38
C THR A 30 1.22 -10.51 0.63
N ASP A 31 1.87 -11.65 0.39
CA ASP A 31 3.32 -11.64 0.21
C ASP A 31 3.73 -10.76 -0.97
N VAL A 32 5.00 -10.36 -0.99
CA VAL A 32 5.62 -9.74 -2.17
C VAL A 32 5.90 -10.84 -3.19
N VAL A 33 5.20 -10.80 -4.32
CA VAL A 33 5.25 -11.84 -5.36
C VAL A 33 6.09 -11.35 -6.53
N ALA A 34 7.01 -12.19 -7.03
CA ALA A 34 7.78 -11.89 -8.24
C ALA A 34 6.94 -12.12 -9.51
N ASN A 35 7.05 -11.20 -10.47
CA ASN A 35 6.29 -11.26 -11.72
C ASN A 35 6.95 -12.12 -12.82
N GLY A 36 8.20 -12.53 -12.63
CA GLY A 36 8.98 -13.29 -13.61
C GLY A 36 9.70 -12.44 -14.66
N ASP A 37 9.60 -11.11 -14.55
CA ASP A 37 10.25 -10.11 -15.42
C ASP A 37 11.18 -9.17 -14.63
N TRP A 38 11.69 -9.64 -13.48
CA TRP A 38 12.49 -8.89 -12.51
C TRP A 38 11.74 -7.84 -11.70
N SER A 39 10.42 -7.72 -11.85
CA SER A 39 9.59 -6.88 -10.98
C SER A 39 8.81 -7.70 -9.95
N TYR A 40 8.22 -6.99 -8.99
CA TYR A 40 7.41 -7.53 -7.91
C TYR A 40 6.03 -6.87 -7.84
N GLN A 41 5.10 -7.52 -7.14
CA GLN A 41 3.77 -7.02 -6.85
C GLN A 41 3.33 -7.38 -5.42
N LEU A 42 2.40 -6.60 -4.88
CA LEU A 42 1.85 -6.75 -3.53
C LEU A 42 0.46 -6.09 -3.48
N LEU A 43 -0.49 -6.75 -2.81
CA LEU A 43 -1.83 -6.21 -2.56
C LEU A 43 -2.01 -5.95 -1.06
N VAL A 44 -2.49 -4.76 -0.71
CA VAL A 44 -2.82 -4.39 0.67
C VAL A 44 -4.29 -4.01 0.78
N LEU A 45 -5.07 -4.85 1.44
CA LEU A 45 -6.49 -4.67 1.70
C LEU A 45 -6.71 -4.01 3.06
N LEU A 46 -7.60 -3.02 3.10
CA LEU A 46 -8.21 -2.52 4.33
C LEU A 46 -9.62 -3.11 4.41
N GLU A 47 -9.87 -4.00 5.36
CA GLU A 47 -11.13 -4.75 5.54
C GLU A 47 -12.21 -3.94 6.29
N THR A 48 -12.12 -2.62 6.25
CA THR A 48 -13.09 -1.73 6.90
C THR A 48 -14.05 -1.14 5.87
N PRO A 49 -15.38 -1.18 6.12
CA PRO A 49 -16.33 -0.56 5.23
C PRO A 49 -16.12 0.96 5.17
N PRO A 50 -16.34 1.58 4.00
CA PRO A 50 -16.19 3.02 3.82
C PRO A 50 -17.12 3.78 4.76
N ARG A 51 -16.58 4.70 5.55
CA ARG A 51 -17.37 5.55 6.46
C ARG A 51 -17.37 6.98 5.94
N ARG A 52 -18.56 7.58 5.85
CA ARG A 52 -18.69 8.99 5.42
C ARG A 52 -17.90 9.90 6.35
N GLY A 53 -17.17 10.85 5.78
CA GLY A 53 -16.38 11.83 6.52
C GLY A 53 -15.00 11.34 6.95
N LEU A 54 -14.65 10.08 6.70
CA LEU A 54 -13.28 9.57 6.86
C LEU A 54 -12.58 9.52 5.51
N SER A 55 -11.31 9.91 5.50
CA SER A 55 -10.42 9.80 4.35
C SER A 55 -9.36 8.75 4.63
N TYR A 56 -9.24 7.79 3.72
CA TYR A 56 -8.23 6.75 3.78
C TYR A 56 -7.19 6.98 2.70
N THR A 57 -5.93 6.73 3.04
CA THR A 57 -4.81 6.90 2.11
C THR A 57 -3.96 5.65 2.15
N CYS A 58 -3.71 5.04 0.99
CA CYS A 58 -2.63 4.09 0.84
C CYS A 58 -1.35 4.88 0.57
N GLN A 59 -0.33 4.69 1.41
CA GLN A 59 0.97 5.31 1.24
C GLN A 59 2.02 4.24 0.97
N VAL A 60 2.81 4.46 -0.08
CA VAL A 60 3.85 3.56 -0.55
C VAL A 60 5.20 4.23 -0.39
N GLU A 61 6.10 3.56 0.31
CA GLU A 61 7.50 3.93 0.45
C GLU A 61 8.37 2.87 -0.21
N HIS A 62 9.21 3.31 -1.14
CA HIS A 62 10.04 2.43 -1.94
C HIS A 62 11.28 3.21 -2.40
N VAL A 63 12.43 2.55 -2.48
CA VAL A 63 13.72 3.21 -2.78
C VAL A 63 13.77 3.90 -4.15
N SER A 64 12.91 3.49 -5.09
CA SER A 64 12.81 4.14 -6.40
C SER A 64 12.01 5.44 -6.39
N LEU A 65 11.41 5.82 -5.25
CA LEU A 65 10.60 7.03 -5.11
C LEU A 65 11.39 8.07 -4.31
N GLU A 66 11.46 9.31 -4.81
CA GLU A 66 12.08 10.42 -4.07
C GLU A 66 11.31 10.78 -2.79
N GLN A 67 10.00 10.53 -2.79
CA GLN A 67 9.10 10.81 -1.69
C GLN A 67 7.97 9.77 -1.63
N PRO A 68 7.37 9.51 -0.45
CA PRO A 68 6.29 8.55 -0.32
C PRO A 68 5.13 8.85 -1.28
N LEU A 69 4.64 7.84 -1.99
CA LEU A 69 3.50 7.97 -2.89
C LEU A 69 2.20 7.77 -2.11
N SER A 70 1.37 8.80 -2.05
CA SER A 70 0.05 8.73 -1.42
C SER A 70 -1.06 8.63 -2.46
N ARG A 71 -2.02 7.71 -2.23
CA ARG A 71 -3.24 7.56 -3.02
C ARG A 71 -4.45 7.56 -2.09
N HIS A 72 -5.32 8.55 -2.27
CA HIS A 72 -6.59 8.64 -1.55
C HIS A 72 -7.58 7.62 -2.13
N TRP A 73 -8.31 6.98 -1.22
CA TRP A 73 -9.35 6.02 -1.53
C TRP A 73 -10.74 6.63 -1.33
#